data_AF-A0A8H7RF91-F1
#
_entry.id   AF-A0A8H7RF91-F1
#
_cell.length_a   1.000
_cell.length_b   1.000
_cell.length_c   1.000
_cell.angle_alpha   90.00
_cell.angle_beta   90.00
_cell.angle_gamma   90.00
#
_symmetry.space_group_name_H-M   'P 1'
#
loop_
_entity.id
_entity.type
_entity.pdbx_description
1 polymer ?
#
loop_
_entity_poly.entity_id
_entity_poly.type
_entity_poly.pdbx_seq_one_letter_code
_entity_poly.pdbx_strand_id
1 'polypeptide(L)'
;MHGDAENTSLGMSTTNTQLRSFKNSIWSHARTANGYFLDIAKIPNMTDQQHLIILDKQYKANNFNGVKFFGRNNQRYIEIYPNEAIAQLFMKKGVLYDSGNSKV
;
A
#
# COMPACT_ATOMS: atom_id res chain seq x y z
N MET A 1 32.38 -27.37 -49.36
CA MET A 1 32.03 -25.93 -49.36
C MET A 1 31.11 -25.67 -48.19
N HIS A 2 31.35 -24.57 -47.45
CA HIS A 2 30.61 -24.03 -46.30
C HIS A 2 30.69 -24.87 -45.01
N GLY A 3 31.22 -24.40 -43.88
CA GLY A 3 31.67 -23.07 -43.47
C GLY A 3 31.36 -22.94 -41.97
N ASP A 4 32.38 -22.72 -41.14
CA ASP A 4 32.23 -22.48 -39.70
C ASP A 4 31.58 -21.12 -39.43
N ALA A 5 30.70 -21.05 -38.42
CA ALA A 5 30.36 -19.81 -37.74
C ALA A 5 29.92 -20.09 -36.29
N GLU A 6 30.75 -19.67 -35.34
CA GLU A 6 30.39 -19.45 -33.94
C GLU A 6 29.26 -18.42 -33.83
N ASN A 7 28.31 -18.60 -32.90
CA ASN A 7 27.78 -17.47 -32.15
C ASN A 7 27.04 -17.87 -30.87
N THR A 8 27.65 -17.50 -29.75
CA THR A 8 27.04 -17.36 -28.43
C THR A 8 26.16 -16.12 -28.40
N SER A 9 24.84 -16.23 -28.15
CA SER A 9 24.09 -15.13 -27.52
C SER A 9 22.60 -15.41 -27.27
N LEU A 10 22.19 -15.01 -26.06
CA LEU A 10 20.88 -14.43 -25.70
C LEU A 10 19.68 -15.38 -25.51
N GLY A 11 19.60 -15.89 -24.28
CA GLY A 11 18.52 -15.49 -23.37
C GLY A 11 17.10 -15.82 -23.82
N MET A 12 16.68 -17.08 -23.65
CA MET A 12 15.26 -17.41 -23.62
C MET A 12 14.62 -16.88 -22.34
N SER A 13 14.02 -15.70 -22.51
CA SER A 13 12.75 -15.26 -21.92
C SER A 13 12.52 -15.71 -20.47
N THR A 14 13.22 -15.06 -19.53
CA THR A 14 12.57 -14.76 -18.26
C THR A 14 11.41 -13.84 -18.61
N THR A 15 10.20 -14.40 -18.69
CA THR A 15 8.97 -13.63 -18.52
C THR A 15 9.08 -12.98 -17.15
N ASN A 16 9.71 -11.80 -17.12
CA ASN A 16 9.53 -10.79 -16.11
C ASN A 16 8.04 -10.46 -16.17
N THR A 17 7.27 -11.29 -15.48
CA THR A 17 6.00 -10.88 -14.91
C THR A 17 6.42 -9.84 -13.90
N GLN A 18 6.70 -8.64 -14.41
CA GLN A 18 6.88 -7.44 -13.62
C GLN A 18 5.51 -7.28 -12.97
N LEU A 19 5.34 -7.93 -11.80
CA LEU A 19 4.19 -7.78 -10.94
C LEU A 19 4.08 -6.29 -10.75
N ARG A 20 3.20 -5.65 -11.52
CA ARG A 20 2.88 -4.24 -11.34
C ARG A 20 2.15 -4.20 -10.02
N SER A 21 2.89 -4.01 -8.93
CA SER A 21 2.29 -3.63 -7.66
C SER A 21 1.66 -2.27 -7.91
N PHE A 22 0.34 -2.26 -8.07
CA PHE A 22 -0.38 -1.01 -8.15
C PHE A 22 -0.38 -0.43 -6.74
N LYS A 23 0.26 0.74 -6.59
CA LYS A 23 0.24 1.49 -5.34
C LYS A 23 -1.07 2.27 -5.27
N ASN A 24 -2.06 1.70 -4.61
CA ASN A 24 -3.26 2.45 -4.28
C ASN A 24 -2.96 3.29 -3.04
N SER A 25 -3.00 4.62 -3.20
CA SER A 25 -2.98 5.53 -2.05
C SER A 25 -4.39 5.67 -1.53
N ILE A 26 -4.63 5.21 -0.30
CA ILE A 26 -5.86 5.54 0.43
C ILE A 26 -5.64 6.93 1.02
N TRP A 27 -6.25 7.92 0.38
CA TRP A 27 -6.29 9.28 0.87
C TRP A 27 -7.34 9.45 1.97
N SER A 28 -7.12 10.45 2.81
CA SER A 28 -8.07 10.89 3.84
C SER A 28 -9.42 11.23 3.20
N HIS A 29 -10.45 10.41 3.39
CA HIS A 29 -11.78 10.71 2.86
C HIS A 29 -12.45 11.84 3.66
N ALA A 30 -11.97 12.10 4.88
CA ALA A 30 -12.32 13.27 5.67
C ALA A 30 -11.22 13.57 6.71
N ARG A 31 -10.98 14.86 6.99
CA ARG A 31 -10.16 15.34 8.11
C ARG A 31 -11.07 15.63 9.30
N THR A 32 -10.77 15.08 10.47
CA THR A 32 -11.35 15.54 11.75
C THR A 32 -10.47 16.63 12.34
N ALA A 33 -10.92 17.28 13.42
CA ALA A 33 -10.14 18.33 14.08
C ALA A 33 -8.69 17.88 14.37
N ASN A 34 -8.49 16.60 14.70
CA ASN A 34 -7.20 16.06 15.14
C ASN A 34 -6.74 14.80 14.37
N GLY A 35 -7.46 14.33 13.36
CA GLY A 35 -7.20 13.03 12.72
C GLY A 35 -7.63 12.93 11.26
N TYR A 36 -7.38 11.76 10.67
CA TYR A 36 -7.63 11.43 9.27
C TYR A 36 -8.42 10.13 9.16
N PHE A 37 -9.44 10.11 8.31
CA PHE A 37 -10.19 8.89 7.99
C PHE A 37 -9.67 8.20 6.74
N LEU A 38 -9.24 6.95 6.89
CA LEU A 38 -8.84 6.06 5.81
C LEU A 38 -9.99 5.10 5.51
N ASP A 39 -10.49 5.13 4.28
CA ASP A 39 -11.47 4.17 3.78
C ASP A 39 -10.79 2.86 3.37
N ILE A 40 -10.70 1.93 4.32
CA ILE A 40 -10.09 0.61 4.13
C ILE A 40 -11.04 -0.40 3.49
N ALA A 41 -12.32 -0.06 3.31
CA ALA A 41 -13.28 -0.92 2.59
C ALA A 41 -12.84 -1.19 1.15
N LYS A 42 -12.05 -0.28 0.56
CA LYS A 42 -11.46 -0.43 -0.78
C LYS A 42 -10.45 -1.57 -0.89
N ILE A 43 -10.01 -2.13 0.24
CA ILE A 43 -9.10 -3.27 0.30
C ILE A 43 -9.78 -4.35 1.16
N PRO A 44 -10.85 -4.97 0.65
CA PRO A 44 -11.70 -5.86 1.44
C PRO A 44 -10.97 -7.14 1.87
N ASN A 45 -9.90 -7.51 1.18
CA ASN A 45 -9.12 -8.73 1.43
C ASN A 45 -8.08 -8.57 2.56
N MET A 46 -8.08 -7.44 3.27
CA MET A 46 -7.18 -7.20 4.40
C MET A 46 -7.91 -7.12 5.75
N THR A 47 -7.30 -7.73 6.77
CA THR A 47 -7.75 -7.61 8.16
C THR A 47 -7.30 -6.28 8.76
N ASP A 48 -7.99 -5.83 9.82
CA ASP A 48 -7.61 -4.62 10.56
C ASP A 48 -6.14 -4.66 11.02
N GLN A 49 -5.67 -5.81 11.47
CA GLN A 49 -4.28 -6.01 11.87
C GLN A 49 -3.29 -5.84 10.71
N GLN A 50 -3.63 -6.30 9.51
CA GLN A 50 -2.78 -6.11 8.32
C GLN A 50 -2.67 -4.63 7.94
N HIS A 51 -3.75 -3.86 8.08
CA HIS A 51 -3.69 -2.40 7.91
C HIS A 51 -2.75 -1.73 8.91
N LEU A 52 -2.76 -2.15 10.19
CA LEU A 52 -1.82 -1.65 11.21
C LEU A 52 -0.37 -1.95 10.86
N ILE A 53 -0.08 -3.17 10.38
CA ILE A 53 1.29 -3.55 9.96
C ILE A 53 1.78 -2.64 8.83
N ILE A 54 0.89 -2.26 7.90
CA ILE A 54 1.23 -1.36 6.78
C ILE A 54 1.51 0.06 7.29
N LEU A 55 0.69 0.57 8.22
CA LEU A 55 0.91 1.86 8.87
C LEU A 55 2.25 1.89 9.62
N ASP A 56 2.56 0.84 10.40
CA ASP A 56 3.82 0.74 11.13
C ASP A 56 5.03 0.67 10.21
N LYS A 57 4.94 -0.10 9.11
CA LYS A 57 6.01 -0.18 8.10
C LYS A 57 6.32 1.17 7.45
N GLN A 58 5.29 1.98 7.16
CA GLN A 58 5.47 3.26 6.45
C GLN A 58 5.84 4.42 7.37
N TYR A 59 5.28 4.45 8.57
CA TYR A 59 5.33 5.63 9.43
C TYR A 59 5.77 5.35 10.86
N LYS A 60 5.92 4.09 11.28
CA LYS A 60 6.17 3.65 12.67
C LYS A 60 5.01 3.95 13.63
N ALA A 61 4.64 2.96 14.44
CA ALA A 61 3.54 3.06 15.41
C ALA A 61 3.71 4.24 16.39
N ASN A 62 4.94 4.53 16.80
CA ASN A 62 5.27 5.62 17.73
C ASN A 62 4.95 7.02 17.17
N ASN A 63 4.69 7.14 15.87
CA ASN A 63 4.31 8.41 15.25
C ASN A 63 2.80 8.66 15.22
N PHE A 64 2.01 7.82 15.87
CA PHE A 64 0.56 7.97 15.99
C PHE A 64 0.15 8.13 17.46
N ASN A 65 -0.67 9.14 17.73
CA ASN A 65 -1.28 9.38 19.03
C ASN A 65 -2.50 8.47 19.29
N GLY A 66 -2.98 7.78 18.25
CA GLY A 66 -4.10 6.85 18.35
C GLY A 66 -4.55 6.34 16.99
N VAL A 67 -5.25 5.21 17.02
CA VAL A 67 -5.91 4.58 15.88
C VAL A 67 -7.27 4.04 16.35
N LYS A 68 -8.33 4.28 15.57
CA LYS A 68 -9.68 3.77 15.83
C LYS A 68 -10.26 3.14 14.57
N PHE A 69 -10.85 1.95 14.72
CA PHE A 69 -11.52 1.25 13.64
C PHE A 69 -13.02 1.52 13.70
N PHE A 70 -13.62 1.77 12.55
CA PHE A 70 -15.03 2.04 12.41
C PHE A 70 -15.66 1.15 11.33
N GLY A 71 -16.95 0.90 11.52
CA GLY A 71 -17.79 0.24 10.54
C GLY A 71 -17.76 -1.29 10.62
N ARG A 72 -18.53 -1.93 9.73
CA ARG A 72 -18.70 -3.39 9.64
C ARG A 72 -18.74 -3.80 8.17
N ASN A 73 -18.25 -5.00 7.87
CA ASN A 73 -18.33 -5.60 6.53
C ASN A 73 -17.76 -4.69 5.42
N ASN A 74 -18.61 -4.25 4.48
CA ASN A 74 -18.23 -3.51 3.27
C ASN A 74 -18.08 -1.99 3.49
N GLN A 75 -18.19 -1.52 4.73
CA GLN A 75 -17.97 -0.12 5.11
C GLN A 75 -17.04 -0.12 6.32
N ARG A 76 -15.73 -0.08 6.09
CA ARG A 76 -14.68 -0.14 7.10
C ARG A 76 -13.77 1.07 6.96
N TYR A 77 -13.52 1.76 8.07
CA TYR A 77 -12.69 2.95 8.12
C TYR A 77 -11.69 2.87 9.28
N ILE A 78 -10.56 3.54 9.12
CA ILE A 78 -9.62 3.78 10.21
C ILE A 78 -9.53 5.29 10.43
N GLU A 79 -9.82 5.76 11.62
CA GLU A 79 -9.42 7.11 12.04
C GLU A 79 -8.04 7.04 12.67
N ILE A 80 -7.10 7.81 12.14
CA ILE A 80 -5.74 7.87 12.64
C ILE A 80 -5.35 9.28 13.07
N TYR A 81 -4.47 9.36 14.05
CA TYR A 81 -4.04 10.62 14.66
C TYR A 81 -2.51 10.72 14.58
N PRO A 82 -1.94 11.11 13.43
CA PRO A 82 -0.49 11.27 13.30
C PRO A 82 0.01 12.42 14.17
N ASN A 83 1.20 12.27 14.75
CA ASN A 83 1.87 13.36 15.45
C ASN A 83 2.39 14.43 14.47
N GLU A 84 2.84 15.56 15.00
CA GLU A 84 3.32 16.69 14.20
C GLU A 84 4.52 16.34 13.31
N ALA A 85 5.37 15.40 13.74
CA ALA A 85 6.57 14.99 13.02
C ALA A 85 6.24 14.34 11.66
N ILE A 86 5.12 13.62 11.56
CA ILE A 86 4.70 12.96 10.32
C ILE A 86 3.46 13.59 9.68
N ALA A 87 2.76 14.53 10.33
CA ALA A 87 1.49 15.07 9.85
C ALA A 87 1.55 15.57 8.41
N GLN A 88 2.54 16.40 8.06
CA GLN A 88 2.69 16.92 6.69
C GLN A 88 3.03 15.81 5.68
N LEU A 89 3.90 14.88 6.07
CA LEU A 89 4.29 13.75 5.22
C LEU A 89 3.09 12.84 4.96
N PHE A 90 2.32 12.54 6.00
CA PHE A 90 1.11 11.74 5.96
C PHE A 90 0.05 12.38 5.08
N MET A 91 -0.18 13.70 5.22
CA MET A 91 -1.07 14.46 4.34
C MET A 91 -0.64 14.42 2.87
N LYS A 92 0.67 14.43 2.58
CA LYS A 92 1.19 14.45 1.21
C LYS A 92 1.25 13.08 0.56
N LYS A 93 1.47 12.01 1.32
CA LYS A 93 1.71 10.67 0.78
C LYS A 93 0.54 9.69 1.00
N GLY A 94 -0.27 9.91 2.03
CA GLY A 94 -1.33 8.98 2.44
C GLY A 94 -0.76 7.63 2.89
N VAL A 95 -1.58 6.58 2.79
CA VAL A 95 -1.13 5.20 3.04
C VAL A 95 -1.08 4.45 1.72
N LEU A 96 0.10 3.92 1.39
CA LEU A 96 0.31 3.16 0.18
C LEU A 96 0.05 1.69 0.42
N TYR A 97 -0.76 1.08 -0.44
CA TYR A 97 -0.97 -0.36 -0.46
C TYR A 97 -0.42 -0.93 -1.76
N ASP A 98 0.46 -1.92 -1.64
CA ASP A 98 0.86 -2.73 -2.79
C ASP A 98 -0.22 -3.78 -3.01
N SER A 99 -1.07 -3.60 -4.02
CA SER A 99 -1.94 -4.68 -4.48
C SER A 99 -1.12 -5.60 -5.37
N GLY A 100 -0.41 -6.55 -4.77
CA GLY A 100 0.11 -7.72 -5.48
C GLY A 100 -1.04 -8.66 -5.80
N ASN A 101 -1.30 -8.88 -7.09
CA ASN A 101 -2.31 -9.79 -7.64
C ASN A 101 -3.75 -9.57 -7.13
N SER A 102 -4.44 -8.58 -7.70
CA SER A 102 -5.87 -8.76 -7.96
C SER A 102 -6.00 -9.67 -9.19
N LYS A 103 -5.83 -10.98 -8.99
CA LYS A 103 -6.41 -11.98 -9.89
C LYS A 103 -7.64 -12.52 -9.17
N VAL A 104 -8.81 -12.01 -9.58
CA VAL A 104 -10.05 -12.78 -9.55
C VAL A 104 -9.94 -13.94 -10.55
#